data_AF-A0A7X5RRY5-F1
#
_entry.id   AF-A0A7X5RRY5-F1
#
_cell.length_a   1.000
_cell.length_b   1.000
_cell.length_c   1.000
_cell.angle_alpha   90.00
_cell.angle_beta   90.00
_cell.angle_gamma   90.00
#
_symmetry.space_group_name_H-M   'P 1'
#
loop_
_entity.id
_entity.type
_entity.pdbx_description
1 polymer ?
#
loop_
_entity_poly.entity_id
_entity_poly.type
_entity_poly.pdbx_seq_one_letter_code
_entity_poly.pdbx_strand_id
1 'polypeptide(L)' 'SDEVLNQIKGLNLKANFDVFVSLSCHNCPDVVQALNLIAIYNPNTTATMIDGAFFQDEVEQRKIMAVPMVFQDNEH' A
#
# COMPACT_ATOMS: atom_id res chain seq x y z
N SER A 1 -1.57 -19.17 2.43
CA SER A 1 -2.40 -20.22 3.05
C SER A 1 -3.83 -19.70 3.08
N ASP A 2 -4.82 -20.55 2.83
CA ASP A 2 -6.25 -20.17 2.88
C ASP A 2 -6.66 -19.56 4.22
N GLU A 3 -5.95 -19.91 5.30
CA GLU A 3 -6.11 -19.34 6.63
C GLU A 3 -5.87 -17.82 6.66
N VAL A 4 -4.78 -17.35 6.04
CA VAL A 4 -4.44 -15.92 5.96
C VAL A 4 -5.48 -15.17 5.14
N LEU A 5 -5.97 -15.78 4.06
CA LEU A 5 -7.01 -15.17 3.23
C LEU A 5 -8.33 -15.03 4.00
N ASN A 6 -8.69 -16.03 4.80
CA ASN A 6 -9.88 -15.95 5.66
C ASN A 6 -9.73 -14.89 6.76
N GLN A 7 -8.53 -14.73 7.32
CA GLN A 7 -8.25 -13.64 8.25
C GLN A 7 -8.44 -12.26 7.58
N ILE A 8 -7.88 -12.05 6.39
CA ILE A 8 -8.00 -10.79 5.63
C ILE A 8 -9.47 -10.43 5.36
N LYS A 9 -10.29 -11.41 4.96
CA LYS A 9 -11.74 -11.21 4.73
C LYS A 9 -12.50 -10.82 5.99
N GLY A 10 -12.01 -11.23 7.17
CA GLY A 10 -12.64 -10.98 8.46
C GLY A 10 -12.25 -9.66 9.13
N LEU A 11 -11.32 -8.88 8.56
CA LEU A 11 -10.78 -7.68 9.21
C LEU A 11 -11.81 -6.55 9.39
N ASN A 12 -12.89 -6.52 8.57
CA ASN A 12 -13.86 -5.41 8.52
C ASN A 12 -13.17 -4.04 8.57
N LEU A 13 -12.07 -3.93 7.83
CA LEU A 13 -11.17 -2.78 7.87
C LEU A 13 -11.77 -1.63 7.05
N LYS A 14 -11.54 -0.40 7.52
CA LYS A 14 -11.80 0.83 6.78
C LYS A 14 -10.57 1.70 6.88
N ALA A 15 -9.83 1.81 5.78
CA ALA A 15 -8.59 2.59 5.71
C ALA A 15 -8.27 2.91 4.24
N ASN A 16 -7.51 3.97 4.01
CA ASN A 16 -6.89 4.24 2.71
C ASN A 16 -5.41 3.99 2.80
N PHE A 17 -4.90 3.04 2.02
CA PHE A 17 -3.48 2.74 1.95
C PHE A 17 -2.87 3.38 0.71
N ASP A 18 -1.89 4.25 0.91
CA ASP A 18 -0.99 4.70 -0.16
C ASP A 18 0.33 3.96 -0.03
N VAL A 19 0.85 3.43 -1.14
CA VAL A 19 2.17 2.81 -1.17
C VAL A 19 3.03 3.42 -2.26
N PHE A 20 4.09 4.11 -1.85
CA PHE A 20 5.10 4.64 -2.77
C PHE A 20 6.08 3.55 -3.14
N VAL A 21 6.37 3.47 -4.44
CA VAL A 21 7.26 2.50 -5.04
C VAL A 21 8.24 3.15 -6.01
N SER A 22 9.24 2.37 -6.41
CA SER A 22 10.00 2.59 -7.65
C SER A 22 9.82 1.35 -8.52
N LEU A 23 9.75 1.51 -9.85
CA LEU A 23 9.66 0.38 -10.78
C LEU A 23 10.91 -0.53 -10.75
N SER A 24 12.04 -0.06 -10.20
CA SER A 24 13.25 -0.86 -9.98
C SER A 24 13.31 -1.55 -8.61
N CYS A 25 12.31 -1.34 -7.75
CA CYS A 25 12.30 -1.86 -6.39
C CYS A 25 11.92 -3.35 -6.37
N HIS A 26 12.86 -4.21 -5.96
CA HIS A 26 12.63 -5.66 -5.87
C HIS A 26 11.62 -6.06 -4.78
N ASN A 27 11.54 -5.30 -3.69
CA ASN A 27 10.71 -5.66 -2.52
C ASN A 27 9.30 -5.03 -2.57
N CYS A 28 9.07 -4.06 -3.46
CA CYS A 28 7.80 -3.34 -3.55
C CYS A 28 6.63 -4.20 -4.05
N PRO A 29 6.81 -5.15 -5.01
CA PRO A 29 5.72 -5.98 -5.48
C PRO A 29 5.00 -6.75 -4.37
N ASP A 30 5.70 -7.23 -3.34
CA ASP A 30 5.08 -8.02 -2.27
C ASP A 30 4.16 -7.18 -1.39
N VAL A 31 4.58 -5.94 -1.07
CA VAL A 31 3.76 -5.00 -0.28
C VAL A 31 2.54 -4.55 -1.07
N VAL A 32 2.71 -4.19 -2.36
CA VAL A 32 1.61 -3.80 -3.24
C VAL A 32 0.60 -4.93 -3.38
N GLN A 33 1.05 -6.17 -3.59
CA GLN A 33 0.18 -7.33 -3.70
C GLN A 33 -0.60 -7.59 -2.40
N ALA A 34 0.04 -7.45 -1.24
CA ALA A 34 -0.63 -7.61 0.04
C ALA A 34 -1.73 -6.56 0.24
N LEU A 35 -1.45 -5.28 -0.01
CA LEU A 35 -2.43 -4.19 0.10
C LEU A 35 -3.59 -4.34 -0.89
N ASN A 36 -3.30 -4.76 -2.12
CA ASN A 36 -4.33 -5.04 -3.12
C ASN A 36 -5.27 -6.17 -2.67
N LEU A 37 -4.74 -7.25 -2.08
CA LEU A 37 -5.58 -8.32 -1.53
C LEU A 37 -6.48 -7.80 -0.40
N ILE A 38 -5.94 -6.97 0.50
CA ILE A 38 -6.75 -6.36 1.57
C ILE A 38 -7.89 -5.53 0.98
N ALA A 39 -7.61 -4.65 0.00
CA ALA A 39 -8.61 -3.82 -0.65
C ALA A 39 -9.66 -4.63 -1.44
N ILE A 40 -9.26 -5.72 -2.10
CA ILE A 40 -10.18 -6.61 -2.82
C ILE A 40 -11.21 -7.24 -1.87
N TYR A 41 -10.79 -7.66 -0.67
CA TYR A 41 -11.63 -8.39 0.26
C TYR A 41 -12.28 -7.53 1.35
N ASN A 42 -11.89 -6.27 1.50
CA ASN A 42 -12.46 -5.32 2.47
C ASN A 42 -13.03 -4.11 1.72
N PRO A 43 -14.36 -4.05 1.47
CA PRO A 43 -14.96 -3.05 0.57
C PRO A 43 -14.85 -1.61 1.05
N ASN A 44 -14.54 -1.39 2.34
CA ASN A 44 -14.31 -0.07 2.91
C ASN A 44 -12.82 0.33 2.92
N THR A 45 -11.95 -0.48 2.33
CA THR A 45 -10.52 -0.25 2.25
C THR A 45 -10.10 0.05 0.82
N THR A 46 -9.21 1.02 0.64
CA THR A 46 -8.60 1.32 -0.67
C THR A 46 -7.10 1.10 -0.61
N ALA A 47 -6.50 0.78 -1.76
CA ALA A 47 -5.06 0.69 -1.93
C ALA A 47 -4.64 1.43 -3.21
N THR A 48 -3.78 2.43 -3.06
CA THR A 48 -3.24 3.26 -4.13
C THR A 48 -1.73 3.02 -4.22
N MET A 49 -1.29 2.46 -5.34
CA MET A 49 0.12 2.34 -5.67
C MET A 49 0.59 3.60 -6.39
N ILE A 50 1.63 4.25 -5.87
CA ILE A 50 2.17 5.51 -6.36
C ILE A 50 3.62 5.29 -6.80
N ASP A 51 3.91 5.52 -8.08
CA ASP A 51 5.29 5.52 -8.56
C ASP A 51 5.94 6.88 -8.24
N GLY A 52 6.90 6.86 -7.31
CA GLY A 52 7.57 8.06 -6.84
C GLY A 52 8.32 8.82 -7.95
N ALA A 53 8.67 8.16 -9.06
CA ALA A 53 9.30 8.82 -10.20
C ALA A 53 8.37 9.85 -10.88
N PHE A 54 7.06 9.62 -10.86
CA PHE A 54 6.05 10.50 -11.44
C PHE A 54 5.45 11.50 -10.44
N PHE A 55 5.59 11.25 -9.14
CA PHE A 55 5.01 12.06 -8.06
C PHE A 55 6.10 12.58 -7.11
N GLN A 56 7.13 13.24 -7.67
CA GLN A 56 8.32 13.68 -6.93
C GLN A 56 7.99 14.72 -5.85
N ASP A 57 7.09 15.67 -6.13
CA ASP A 57 6.67 16.69 -5.16
C ASP A 57 6.11 16.05 -3.87
N GLU A 58 5.37 14.95 -4.02
CA GLU A 58 4.76 14.24 -2.90
C GLU A 58 5.80 13.41 -2.11
N VAL A 59 6.76 12.81 -2.81
CA VAL A 59 7.92 12.13 -2.21
C VAL A 59 8.72 13.10 -1.33
N GLU A 60 8.98 14.32 -1.84
CA GLU A 60 9.69 15.36 -1.11
C GLU A 60 8.88 15.88 0.09
N GLN A 61 7.61 16.23 -0.13
CA GLN A 61 6.72 16.73 0.93
C GLN A 61 6.57 15.74 2.08
N ARG A 62 6.40 14.45 1.76
CA ARG A 62 6.26 13.36 2.74
C ARG A 62 7.61 12.82 3.24
N LYS A 63 8.74 13.39 2.78
CA LYS A 63 10.12 13.03 3.18
C LYS A 63 10.43 11.54 3.00
N ILE A 64 10.01 10.98 1.88
CA ILE A 64 10.18 9.55 1.59
C ILE A 64 11.62 9.31 1.13
N MET A 65 12.41 8.66 1.99
CA MET A 65 13.83 8.38 1.73
C MET A 65 14.07 7.01 1.09
N ALA A 66 13.12 6.09 1.20
CA ALA A 66 13.22 4.73 0.70
C ALA A 66 11.84 4.19 0.31
N VAL A 67 11.84 3.16 -0.54
CA VAL A 67 10.64 2.44 -0.96
C VAL A 67 10.81 0.93 -0.69
N PRO A 68 9.72 0.17 -0.45
CA PRO A 68 8.33 0.64 -0.38
C PRO A 68 8.05 1.48 0.87
N MET A 69 7.21 2.51 0.73
CA MET A 69 6.77 3.36 1.84
C MET A 69 5.25 3.36 1.88
N VAL A 70 4.66 2.94 3.01
CA VAL A 70 3.22 2.83 3.18
C VAL A 70 2.71 3.95 4.07
N PHE A 71 1.56 4.51 3.71
CA PHE A 71 0.77 5.40 4.56
C PHE A 71 -0.62 4.81 4.72
N GLN A 72 -1.16 4.86 5.94
CA GLN A 72 -2.55 4.56 6.25
C GLN A 72 -3.23 5.87 6.63
N ASP A 73 -4.26 6.26 5.88
CA ASP A 73 -5.02 7.50 6.12
C ASP A 73 -4.13 8.76 6.24
N ASN A 74 -3.07 8.81 5.43
CA ASN A 74 -2.01 9.83 5.40
C ASN A 74 -1.03 9.81 6.58
N GLU A 75 -1.11 8.81 7.45
CA GLU A 75 -0.16 8.59 8.54
C GLU A 75 0.83 7.49 8.17
N HIS A 76 2.12 7.69 8.50
CA HIS A 76 3.17 6.68 8.29
C HIS A 76 3.28 5.74 9.49
#